data_AF-T1AUX7-F1
#
_entry.id   AF-T1AUX7-F1
#
_cell.length_a   1.000
_cell.length_b   1.000
_cell.length_c   1.000
_cell.angle_alpha   90.00
_cell.angle_beta   90.00
_cell.angle_gamma   90.00
#
_symmetry.space_group_name_H-M   'P 1'
#
loop_
_entity.id
_entity.type
_entity.pdbx_description
1 polymer ?
#
loop_
_entity_poly.entity_id
_entity_poly.type
_entity_poly.pdbx_seq_one_letter_code
_entity_poly.pdbx_strand_id
1 'polypeptide(L)'
;MRSDGLDVLIRIKASRDASLTFRRSCREGICGSCAMNINGVNRLACITSLRDLGPQIRIYPLPHMPVVKDLVPDLTTFYAQYASVKPWLMAQTPAPPDGERLQSKAEQEQIDRPAACILCACCSTACPSYWWNSDRYLGPAALLAAYRWIIDSRDEATG
;
A
#
# COMPACT_ATOMS: atom_id res chain seq x y z
N MET A 1 9.91 -19.40 -16.82
CA MET A 1 10.14 -17.96 -16.53
C MET A 1 8.82 -17.37 -16.10
N ARG A 2 8.75 -16.71 -14.93
CA ARG A 2 7.53 -15.98 -14.54
C ARG A 2 7.27 -14.89 -15.59
N SER A 3 6.02 -14.72 -15.95
CA SER A 3 5.57 -13.73 -16.95
C SER A 3 4.66 -12.73 -16.26
N ASP A 4 5.13 -12.21 -15.13
CA ASP A 4 4.45 -11.16 -14.39
C ASP A 4 4.87 -9.77 -14.89
N GLY A 5 4.09 -8.76 -14.49
CA GLY A 5 4.30 -7.37 -14.89
C GLY A 5 5.70 -6.85 -14.57
N LEU A 6 6.27 -7.24 -13.43
CA LEU A 6 7.55 -6.74 -12.99
C LEU A 6 8.70 -7.34 -13.82
N ASP A 7 8.67 -8.64 -14.11
CA ASP A 7 9.68 -9.28 -14.95
C ASP A 7 9.75 -8.67 -16.36
N VAL A 8 8.59 -8.30 -16.95
CA VAL A 8 8.55 -7.60 -18.24
C VAL A 8 9.20 -6.21 -18.15
N LEU A 9 8.88 -5.41 -17.13
CA LEU A 9 9.48 -4.08 -16.95
C LEU A 9 10.99 -4.16 -16.75
N ILE A 10 11.47 -5.16 -16.01
CA ILE A 10 12.91 -5.41 -15.84
C ILE A 10 13.56 -5.75 -17.17
N ARG A 11 12.94 -6.61 -17.98
CA ARG A 11 13.46 -6.98 -19.30
C ARG A 11 13.52 -5.77 -20.24
N ILE A 12 12.48 -4.92 -20.25
CA ILE A 12 12.48 -3.68 -21.03
C ILE A 12 13.64 -2.79 -20.59
N LYS A 13 13.80 -2.56 -19.28
CA LYS A 13 14.89 -1.75 -18.75
C LYS A 13 16.28 -2.29 -19.11
N ALA A 14 16.44 -3.62 -19.05
CA ALA A 14 17.74 -4.26 -19.28
C ALA A 14 18.13 -4.34 -20.76
N SER A 15 17.17 -4.42 -21.69
CA SER A 15 17.45 -4.80 -23.08
C SER A 15 16.88 -3.86 -24.15
N ARG A 16 16.03 -2.90 -23.77
CA ARG A 16 15.32 -2.02 -24.72
C ARG A 16 15.51 -0.54 -24.38
N ASP A 17 15.26 -0.16 -23.12
CA ASP A 17 15.34 1.23 -22.68
C ASP A 17 15.81 1.32 -21.23
N ALA A 18 17.10 1.59 -21.03
CA ALA A 18 17.69 1.72 -19.71
C ALA A 18 17.19 2.93 -18.91
N SER A 19 16.52 3.90 -19.54
CA SER A 19 16.00 5.11 -18.87
C SER A 19 14.69 4.87 -18.12
N LEU A 20 13.95 3.80 -18.48
CA LEU A 20 12.68 3.43 -17.85
C LEU A 20 12.83 3.24 -16.34
N THR A 21 12.02 3.97 -15.57
CA THR A 21 12.08 4.00 -14.10
C THR A 21 10.77 3.52 -13.48
N PHE A 22 10.88 2.64 -12.48
CA PHE A 22 9.76 2.09 -11.72
C PHE A 22 10.24 1.62 -10.35
N ARG A 23 9.34 1.59 -9.36
CA ARG A 23 9.63 1.08 -8.01
C ARG A 23 9.47 -0.44 -7.94
N ARG A 24 10.42 -1.12 -7.30
CA ARG A 24 10.39 -2.58 -7.06
C ARG A 24 11.24 -2.95 -5.85
N SER A 25 10.91 -4.08 -5.21
CA SER A 25 11.74 -4.67 -4.15
C SER A 25 11.47 -6.18 -4.01
N CYS A 26 10.48 -6.60 -3.20
CA CYS A 26 10.35 -7.99 -2.72
C CYS A 26 10.00 -9.06 -3.75
N ARG A 27 9.34 -8.70 -4.86
CA ARG A 27 8.80 -9.58 -5.92
C ARG A 27 7.76 -10.64 -5.51
N GLU A 28 7.29 -10.66 -4.27
CA GLU A 28 6.32 -11.67 -3.79
C GLU A 28 5.03 -11.03 -3.23
N GLY A 29 4.75 -9.77 -3.58
CA GLY A 29 3.49 -9.10 -3.22
C GLY A 29 3.41 -8.54 -1.81
N ILE A 30 4.54 -8.43 -1.08
CA ILE A 30 4.56 -8.05 0.35
C ILE A 30 4.95 -6.59 0.60
N CYS A 31 5.90 -6.02 -0.14
CA CYS A 31 6.40 -4.67 0.17
C CYS A 31 5.54 -3.50 -0.37
N GLY A 32 4.52 -3.78 -1.18
CA GLY A 32 3.67 -2.76 -1.82
C GLY A 32 4.35 -1.88 -2.89
N SER A 33 5.67 -1.97 -3.08
CA SER A 33 6.44 -0.99 -3.86
C SER A 33 6.14 -0.95 -5.36
N CYS A 34 5.70 -2.06 -5.96
CA CYS A 34 5.49 -2.21 -7.41
C CYS A 34 4.02 -2.03 -7.79
N ALA A 35 3.28 -1.26 -6.99
CA ALA A 35 1.93 -0.85 -7.29
C ALA A 35 1.90 0.09 -8.50
N MET A 36 1.07 -0.22 -9.48
CA MET A 36 0.89 0.56 -10.71
C MET A 36 -0.48 0.23 -11.33
N ASN A 37 -0.92 1.03 -12.28
CA ASN A 37 -2.15 0.75 -13.01
C ASN A 37 -1.84 -0.10 -14.25
N ILE A 38 -2.42 -1.30 -14.33
CA ILE A 38 -2.22 -2.26 -15.41
C ILE A 38 -3.59 -2.54 -16.03
N ASN A 39 -3.77 -2.12 -17.30
CA ASN A 39 -5.03 -2.20 -18.04
C ASN A 39 -6.21 -1.57 -17.28
N GLY A 40 -6.01 -0.38 -16.68
CA GLY A 40 -7.07 0.35 -15.97
C GLY A 40 -7.26 -0.08 -14.52
N VAL A 41 -6.60 -1.16 -14.06
CA VAL A 41 -6.75 -1.67 -12.69
C VAL A 41 -5.45 -1.48 -11.91
N ASN A 42 -5.54 -0.97 -10.68
CA ASN A 42 -4.38 -0.87 -9.80
C ASN A 42 -3.98 -2.27 -9.30
N ARG A 43 -2.75 -2.68 -9.58
CA ARG A 43 -2.22 -4.01 -9.26
C ARG A 43 -0.80 -3.94 -8.75
N LEU A 44 -0.36 -4.99 -8.06
CA LEU A 44 1.05 -5.22 -7.78
C LEU A 44 1.67 -5.95 -8.98
N ALA A 45 2.62 -5.29 -9.66
CA ALA A 45 3.19 -5.81 -10.90
C ALA A 45 3.83 -7.20 -10.73
N CYS A 46 4.47 -7.47 -9.59
CA CYS A 46 5.21 -8.72 -9.36
C CYS A 46 4.35 -9.97 -9.18
N ILE A 47 3.06 -9.82 -8.88
CA ILE A 47 2.11 -10.94 -8.75
C ILE A 47 1.01 -10.89 -9.82
N THR A 48 1.10 -9.93 -10.74
CA THR A 48 0.13 -9.82 -11.84
C THR A 48 0.59 -10.65 -13.02
N SER A 49 -0.03 -11.82 -13.22
CA SER A 49 0.11 -12.60 -14.45
C SER A 49 -0.33 -11.75 -15.64
N LEU A 50 0.55 -11.62 -16.63
CA LEU A 50 0.23 -10.90 -17.87
C LEU A 50 -0.50 -11.77 -18.90
N ARG A 51 -0.52 -13.11 -18.71
CA ARG A 51 -1.13 -14.05 -19.65
C ARG A 51 -2.64 -13.83 -19.80
N ASP A 52 -3.27 -13.35 -18.74
CA ASP A 52 -4.72 -13.20 -18.63
C ASP A 52 -5.19 -11.79 -19.02
N LEU A 53 -4.27 -10.90 -19.42
CA LEU A 53 -4.56 -9.48 -19.68
C LEU A 53 -4.71 -9.14 -21.17
N GLY A 54 -4.68 -10.14 -22.05
CA GLY A 54 -4.82 -9.97 -23.48
C GLY A 54 -3.52 -9.58 -24.21
N PRO A 55 -3.60 -9.36 -25.54
CA PRO A 55 -2.41 -9.20 -26.38
C PRO A 55 -1.73 -7.82 -26.25
N GLN A 56 -2.43 -6.81 -25.72
CA GLN A 56 -1.90 -5.48 -25.50
C GLN A 56 -2.04 -5.10 -24.03
N ILE A 57 -0.92 -4.75 -23.42
CA ILE A 57 -0.85 -4.42 -21.99
C ILE A 57 -0.42 -2.97 -21.87
N ARG A 58 -1.25 -2.16 -21.21
CA ARG A 58 -0.99 -0.76 -20.92
C ARG A 58 -0.65 -0.64 -19.44
N ILE A 59 0.49 -0.04 -19.15
CA ILE A 59 0.98 0.18 -17.79
C ILE A 59 1.13 1.69 -17.59
N TYR A 60 0.50 2.20 -16.55
CA TYR A 60 0.57 3.60 -16.12
C TYR A 60 1.05 3.65 -14.66
N PRO A 61 1.64 4.78 -14.19
CA PRO A 61 1.80 5.00 -12.76
C PRO A 61 0.44 4.91 -12.03
N LEU A 62 0.46 4.78 -10.70
CA LEU A 62 -0.77 4.90 -9.93
C LEU A 62 -1.44 6.27 -10.23
N PRO A 63 -2.77 6.30 -10.43
CA PRO A 63 -3.44 7.51 -10.89
C PRO A 63 -3.65 8.51 -9.75
N HIS A 64 -3.96 9.76 -10.11
CA HIS A 64 -4.25 10.88 -9.19
C HIS A 64 -3.14 11.20 -8.19
N MET A 65 -1.90 11.03 -8.64
CA MET A 65 -0.70 11.46 -7.94
C MET A 65 0.24 12.12 -8.97
N PRO A 66 1.02 13.15 -8.59
CA PRO A 66 2.07 13.67 -9.44
C PRO A 66 3.03 12.55 -9.84
N VAL A 67 3.48 12.56 -11.10
CA VAL A 67 4.45 11.59 -11.59
C VAL A 67 5.85 12.19 -11.42
N VAL A 68 6.70 11.53 -10.63
CA VAL A 68 8.10 11.92 -10.48
C VAL A 68 8.87 11.61 -11.76
N LYS A 69 8.75 10.36 -12.23
CA LYS A 69 9.33 9.89 -13.49
C LYS A 69 8.69 8.57 -13.92
N ASP A 70 8.31 8.46 -15.18
CA ASP A 70 7.78 7.25 -15.82
C ASP A 70 6.66 6.58 -14.97
N LEU A 71 6.95 5.44 -14.30
CA LEU A 71 6.00 4.69 -13.48
C LEU A 71 6.14 4.97 -11.98
N VAL A 72 6.84 6.03 -11.58
CA VAL A 72 7.06 6.42 -10.19
C VAL A 72 6.12 7.57 -9.80
N PRO A 73 5.02 7.29 -9.07
CA PRO A 73 4.20 8.34 -8.49
C PRO A 73 4.86 8.95 -7.25
N ASP A 74 4.52 10.20 -6.97
CA ASP A 74 4.81 10.86 -5.70
C ASP A 74 3.79 10.41 -4.65
N LEU A 75 4.28 9.78 -3.57
CA LEU A 75 3.48 9.26 -2.47
C LEU A 75 3.51 10.15 -1.23
N THR A 76 4.04 11.38 -1.33
CA THR A 76 4.23 12.28 -0.18
C THR A 76 2.92 12.52 0.57
N THR A 77 1.85 12.91 -0.13
CA THR A 77 0.53 13.12 0.50
C THR A 77 -0.03 11.85 1.14
N PHE A 78 0.10 10.71 0.45
CA PHE A 78 -0.37 9.42 0.95
C PHE A 78 0.29 9.05 2.29
N TYR A 79 1.61 9.21 2.40
CA TYR A 79 2.32 8.94 3.64
C TYR A 79 2.07 10.00 4.71
N ALA A 80 1.88 11.27 4.34
CA ALA A 80 1.52 12.32 5.28
C ALA A 80 0.17 12.04 5.96
N GLN A 81 -0.84 11.59 5.20
CA GLN A 81 -2.14 11.20 5.74
C GLN A 81 -2.08 9.93 6.59
N TYR A 82 -1.26 8.96 6.20
CA TYR A 82 -1.00 7.79 7.05
C TYR A 82 -0.35 8.19 8.38
N ALA A 83 0.60 9.13 8.37
CA ALA A 83 1.22 9.63 9.59
C ALA A 83 0.24 10.46 10.45
N SER A 84 -0.68 11.20 9.85
CA SER A 84 -1.62 12.07 10.59
C SER A 84 -2.59 11.31 11.48
N VAL A 85 -2.85 10.03 11.18
CA VAL A 85 -3.70 9.16 12.02
C VAL A 85 -2.93 8.51 13.17
N LYS A 86 -1.67 8.90 13.40
CA LYS A 86 -0.81 8.41 14.50
C LYS A 86 -0.82 6.88 14.63
N PRO A 87 -0.37 6.13 13.62
CA PRO A 87 -0.58 4.69 13.54
C PRO A 87 0.42 3.91 14.42
N TRP A 88 0.44 4.17 15.72
CA TRP A 88 1.25 3.49 16.74
C TRP A 88 0.46 3.36 18.03
N LEU A 89 0.90 2.43 18.89
CA LEU A 89 0.25 2.16 20.18
C LEU A 89 0.26 3.41 21.07
N MET A 90 -0.92 3.79 21.57
CA MET A 90 -1.09 4.89 22.52
C MET A 90 -1.73 4.37 23.82
N ALA A 91 -0.95 4.30 24.90
CA ALA A 91 -1.42 3.87 26.21
C ALA A 91 -0.90 4.83 27.30
N GLN A 92 -1.78 5.24 28.22
CA GLN A 92 -1.42 5.94 29.45
C GLN A 92 -0.86 4.96 30.48
N THR A 93 -1.38 3.73 30.51
CA THR A 93 -0.81 2.67 31.37
C THR A 93 0.62 2.36 30.92
N PRO A 94 1.61 2.43 31.83
CA PRO A 94 2.99 2.05 31.53
C PRO A 94 3.09 0.61 31.03
N ALA A 95 4.11 0.33 30.22
CA ALA A 95 4.38 -1.05 29.84
C ALA A 95 4.71 -1.88 31.10
N PRO A 96 4.27 -3.15 31.19
CA PRO A 96 4.68 -4.03 32.27
C PRO A 96 6.21 -4.11 32.35
N PRO A 97 6.82 -4.06 33.55
CA PRO A 97 8.27 -4.03 33.70
C PRO A 97 8.96 -5.34 33.30
N ASP A 98 8.23 -6.45 33.33
CA ASP A 98 8.70 -7.82 33.21
C ASP A 98 7.98 -8.64 32.13
N GLY A 99 7.21 -8.00 31.23
CA GLY A 99 6.47 -8.70 30.18
C GLY A 99 5.78 -7.83 29.14
N GLU A 100 5.09 -8.47 28.20
CA GLU A 100 4.26 -7.79 27.20
C GLU A 100 2.90 -7.32 27.75
N ARG A 101 2.23 -6.43 27.01
CA ARG A 101 0.79 -6.24 27.19
C ARG A 101 0.06 -7.48 26.68
N LEU A 102 -0.64 -8.16 27.57
CA LEU A 102 -1.39 -9.36 27.24
C LEU A 102 -2.54 -9.04 26.29
N GLN A 103 -2.74 -9.92 25.32
CA GLN A 103 -3.85 -9.88 24.37
C GLN A 103 -4.32 -11.32 24.15
N SER A 104 -5.63 -11.56 24.25
CA SER A 104 -6.20 -12.86 23.95
C SER A 104 -6.14 -13.14 22.45
N LYS A 105 -6.20 -14.42 22.09
CA LYS A 105 -6.26 -14.84 20.68
C LYS A 105 -7.45 -14.19 19.94
N ALA A 106 -8.61 -14.13 20.57
CA ALA A 106 -9.81 -13.55 19.97
C ALA A 106 -9.67 -12.05 19.70
N GLU A 107 -8.96 -11.31 20.55
CA GLU A 107 -8.66 -9.88 20.34
C GLU A 107 -7.61 -9.68 19.24
N GLN A 108 -6.53 -10.48 19.24
CA GLN A 108 -5.51 -10.43 18.19
C GLN A 108 -6.10 -10.74 16.80
N GLU A 109 -6.99 -11.73 16.70
CA GLU A 109 -7.65 -12.08 15.43
C GLU A 109 -8.50 -10.93 14.85
N GLN A 110 -8.98 -9.99 15.68
CA GLN A 110 -9.69 -8.80 15.18
C GLN A 110 -8.78 -7.85 14.41
N ILE A 111 -7.49 -7.77 14.79
CA ILE A 111 -6.53 -6.84 14.17
C ILE A 111 -5.72 -7.46 13.04
N ASP A 112 -5.69 -8.79 12.88
CA ASP A 112 -4.88 -9.47 11.86
C ASP A 112 -5.13 -8.93 10.44
N ARG A 113 -6.41 -8.83 10.05
CA ARG A 113 -6.79 -8.36 8.72
C ARG A 113 -6.48 -6.88 8.49
N PRO A 114 -6.87 -5.94 9.36
CA PRO A 114 -6.54 -4.53 9.16
C PRO A 114 -5.04 -4.24 9.31
N ALA A 115 -4.29 -5.03 10.10
CA ALA A 115 -2.83 -4.93 10.19
C ALA A 115 -2.08 -5.42 8.94
N ALA A 116 -2.72 -6.24 8.09
CA ALA A 116 -2.11 -6.80 6.88
C ALA A 116 -1.93 -5.77 5.73
N CYS A 117 -2.27 -4.50 5.93
CA CYS A 117 -2.07 -3.46 4.92
C CYS A 117 -0.58 -3.21 4.65
N ILE A 118 -0.15 -3.43 3.41
CA ILE A 118 1.25 -3.25 2.98
C ILE A 118 1.57 -1.86 2.42
N LEU A 119 0.67 -0.89 2.61
CA LEU A 119 0.82 0.50 2.14
C LEU A 119 1.14 0.64 0.64
N CYS A 120 0.55 -0.19 -0.21
CA CYS A 120 0.76 -0.15 -1.66
C CYS A 120 0.06 1.03 -2.38
N ALA A 121 -0.74 1.82 -1.67
CA ALA A 121 -1.56 2.92 -2.19
C ALA A 121 -2.63 2.57 -3.24
N CYS A 122 -2.76 1.30 -3.67
CA CYS A 122 -3.74 0.88 -4.68
C CYS A 122 -5.19 1.26 -4.32
N CYS A 123 -5.61 1.08 -3.07
CA CYS A 123 -6.97 1.37 -2.63
C CYS A 123 -7.29 2.87 -2.65
N SER A 124 -6.33 3.71 -2.23
CA SER A 124 -6.52 5.16 -2.17
C SER A 124 -6.53 5.73 -3.58
N THR A 125 -5.60 5.29 -4.42
CA THR A 125 -5.55 5.70 -5.82
C THR A 125 -6.59 5.03 -6.70
N ALA A 126 -7.35 4.05 -6.24
CA ALA A 126 -8.50 3.52 -6.97
C ALA A 126 -9.80 4.26 -6.62
N CYS A 127 -9.83 5.06 -5.55
CA CYS A 127 -11.03 5.66 -5.00
C CYS A 127 -11.30 7.05 -5.61
N PRO A 128 -12.39 7.25 -6.37
CA PRO A 128 -12.69 8.56 -6.97
C PRO A 128 -12.88 9.68 -5.93
N SER A 129 -13.39 9.36 -4.73
CA SER A 129 -13.52 10.34 -3.65
C SER A 129 -12.17 10.86 -3.17
N TYR A 130 -11.15 10.00 -3.16
CA TYR A 130 -9.77 10.39 -2.86
C TYR A 130 -9.19 11.27 -3.96
N TRP A 131 -9.55 11.00 -5.22
CA TRP A 131 -9.11 11.83 -6.35
C TRP A 131 -9.64 13.26 -6.27
N TRP A 132 -10.91 13.40 -5.86
CA TRP A 132 -11.59 14.69 -5.82
C TRP A 132 -11.23 15.55 -4.60
N ASN A 133 -10.92 14.93 -3.47
CA ASN A 133 -10.88 15.62 -2.17
C ASN A 133 -9.76 15.08 -1.26
N SER A 134 -8.58 14.79 -1.83
CA SER A 134 -7.43 14.23 -1.07
C SER A 134 -6.87 15.18 -0.02
N ASP A 135 -7.21 16.46 -0.03
CA ASP A 135 -6.85 17.41 1.02
C ASP A 135 -7.66 17.20 2.32
N ARG A 136 -8.87 16.61 2.22
CA ARG A 136 -9.74 16.35 3.39
C ARG A 136 -10.03 14.88 3.62
N TYR A 137 -10.27 14.12 2.57
CA TYR A 137 -10.51 12.68 2.64
C TYR A 137 -9.18 11.94 2.66
N LEU A 138 -8.82 11.41 3.84
CA LEU A 138 -7.55 10.71 4.08
C LEU A 138 -7.38 9.42 3.25
N GLY A 139 -8.46 8.89 2.69
CA GLY A 139 -8.44 7.69 1.87
C GLY A 139 -8.54 6.38 2.66
N PRO A 140 -8.83 5.26 1.97
CA PRO A 140 -9.06 3.97 2.61
C PRO A 140 -7.87 3.44 3.42
N ALA A 141 -6.63 3.71 3.00
CA ALA A 141 -5.45 3.19 3.69
C ALA A 141 -5.25 3.83 5.08
N ALA A 142 -5.36 5.16 5.16
CA ALA A 142 -5.24 5.88 6.42
C ALA A 142 -6.41 5.54 7.36
N LEU A 143 -7.63 5.42 6.83
CA LEU A 143 -8.79 5.02 7.63
C LEU A 143 -8.68 3.59 8.16
N LEU A 144 -8.17 2.64 7.35
CA LEU A 144 -7.89 1.28 7.82
C LEU A 144 -6.82 1.26 8.91
N ALA A 145 -5.77 2.09 8.76
CA ALA A 145 -4.71 2.21 9.75
C ALA A 145 -5.24 2.77 11.08
N ALA A 146 -6.11 3.78 11.05
CA ALA A 146 -6.78 4.30 12.24
C ALA A 146 -7.66 3.21 12.90
N TYR A 147 -8.51 2.55 12.11
CA TYR A 147 -9.37 1.47 12.59
C TYR A 147 -8.59 0.35 13.26
N ARG A 148 -7.45 -0.06 12.69
CA ARG A 148 -6.56 -1.08 13.25
C ARG A 148 -6.12 -0.77 14.69
N TRP A 149 -5.97 0.51 15.06
CA TRP A 149 -5.58 0.92 16.42
C TRP A 149 -6.79 1.09 17.33
N ILE A 150 -7.89 1.65 16.82
CA ILE A 150 -9.15 1.83 17.58
C ILE A 150 -9.67 0.50 18.16
N ILE A 151 -9.49 -0.61 17.43
CA ILE A 151 -9.98 -1.93 17.86
C ILE A 151 -8.92 -2.79 18.58
N ASP A 152 -7.68 -2.30 18.74
CA ASP A 152 -6.63 -3.06 19.42
C ASP A 152 -6.82 -2.94 20.94
N SER A 153 -7.03 -4.07 21.63
CA SER A 153 -7.28 -4.07 23.09
C SER A 153 -6.13 -3.50 23.93
N ARG A 154 -4.95 -3.32 23.34
CA ARG A 154 -3.79 -2.72 24.01
C ARG A 154 -3.77 -1.20 23.93
N ASP A 155 -4.51 -0.61 22.98
CA ASP A 155 -4.54 0.83 22.74
C ASP A 155 -5.63 1.49 23.60
N GLU A 156 -5.26 2.57 24.30
CA GLU A 156 -6.16 3.31 25.21
C GLU A 156 -6.65 4.62 24.57
N ALA A 157 -6.18 4.97 23.37
CA ALA A 157 -6.62 6.13 22.61
C ALA A 157 -7.70 5.71 21.59
N THR A 158 -8.90 5.40 22.07
CA THR A 158 -10.00 4.86 21.24
C THR A 158 -10.79 5.90 20.42
N GLY A 159 -10.26 7.13 20.28
CA GLY A 159 -10.88 8.22 19.52
C GLY A 159 -11.38 9.36 20.40
#